data_AF-A0A7D6ITD1-F1
#
_entry.id   AF-A0A7D6ITD1-F1
#
_cell.length_a   1.000
_cell.length_b   1.000
_cell.length_c   1.000
_cell.angle_alpha   90.00
_cell.angle_beta   90.00
_cell.angle_gamma   90.00
#
_symmetry.space_group_name_H-M   'P 1'
#
loop_
_entity.id
_entity.type
_entity.pdbx_description
1 polymer ?
#
loop_
_entity_poly.entity_id
_entity_poly.type
_entity_poly.pdbx_seq_one_letter_code
_entity_poly.pdbx_strand_id
1 'polypeptide(L)'
;MKKYDRGWASLETGAALLIVMLLIAWGAGIWQDYIQTKGWQTEARLVSNWTSAARSYIGKNYTTLQGSSTTTTPAVITTTMLKNTGFLSSGFTETNSEGQRLQAYVVRNAQNPELLQAMVVSSGGTPYPVKALIQMAKDITTGLGGYIQDGKTATGALRSWSVALSNYGAKSGNGHIAVLLSTDELSGAAEDTDRLYRFQVNGRPDLNKMHTAIDMGSNNLNNVGAVNAQTGNFSGNVNGVNGTFSGQVKGNSGNFDVNVTAGGDIRSNNGWLITRNSKGWLNETHGGGFYMSDGSWVRSVNNKGIYTGGQVKGGTVRADGRLYTGEYLQLERTAVAGASCSPNGLVGRDNTGAILSCQSGTW
;
A
#
# COMPACT_ATOMS: atom_id res chain seq x y z
N MET A 1 -7.83 46.67 -97.59
CA MET A 1 -7.96 46.73 -96.11
C MET A 1 -8.73 45.49 -95.66
N LYS A 2 -8.16 44.70 -94.74
CA LYS A 2 -8.64 43.38 -94.29
C LYS A 2 -10.01 43.50 -93.58
N LYS A 3 -10.98 42.66 -93.95
CA LYS A 3 -12.19 42.41 -93.18
C LYS A 3 -11.82 41.55 -91.97
N TYR A 4 -12.14 42.03 -90.77
CA TYR A 4 -11.99 41.28 -89.52
C TYR A 4 -13.28 40.51 -89.25
N ASP A 5 -13.19 39.18 -89.24
CA ASP A 5 -14.24 38.27 -88.80
C ASP A 5 -14.53 38.50 -87.31
N ARG A 6 -15.65 39.16 -87.01
CA ARG A 6 -16.12 39.44 -85.64
C ARG A 6 -17.14 38.41 -85.12
N GLY A 7 -17.34 37.29 -85.83
CA GLY A 7 -18.34 36.28 -85.49
C GLY A 7 -17.86 35.11 -84.62
N TRP A 8 -16.55 34.84 -84.53
CA TRP A 8 -16.01 33.65 -83.85
C TRP A 8 -15.50 33.94 -82.43
N ALA A 9 -15.06 35.16 -82.15
CA ALA A 9 -14.57 35.55 -80.81
C ALA A 9 -15.68 35.57 -79.74
N SER A 10 -16.94 35.86 -80.12
CA SER A 10 -18.10 35.82 -79.21
C SER A 10 -18.58 34.39 -78.92
N LEU A 11 -18.39 33.45 -79.86
CA LEU A 11 -18.71 32.04 -79.68
C LEU A 11 -17.69 31.35 -78.76
N GLU A 12 -16.39 31.61 -78.96
CA GLU A 12 -15.32 31.07 -78.12
C GLU A 12 -15.36 31.61 -76.69
N THR A 13 -15.64 32.90 -76.50
CA THR A 13 -15.82 33.48 -75.15
C THR A 13 -17.08 32.96 -74.44
N GLY A 14 -18.17 32.71 -75.18
CA GLY A 14 -19.37 32.06 -74.65
C GLY A 14 -19.13 30.61 -74.23
N ALA A 15 -18.40 29.83 -75.03
CA ALA A 15 -18.03 28.45 -74.72
C ALA A 15 -17.08 28.36 -73.53
N ALA A 16 -16.09 29.26 -73.44
CA ALA A 16 -15.17 29.33 -72.30
C ALA A 16 -15.89 29.67 -70.99
N LEU A 17 -16.84 30.62 -71.01
CA LEU A 17 -17.68 30.96 -69.85
C LEU A 17 -18.55 29.78 -69.40
N LEU A 18 -19.11 29.02 -70.35
CA LEU A 18 -19.86 27.80 -70.03
C LEU A 18 -18.99 26.74 -69.34
N ILE A 19 -17.77 26.52 -69.83
CA ILE A 19 -16.81 25.58 -69.22
C ILE A 19 -16.43 26.03 -67.80
N VAL A 20 -16.17 27.33 -67.60
CA VAL A 20 -15.87 27.90 -66.28
C VAL A 20 -17.06 27.77 -65.33
N MET A 21 -18.29 28.01 -65.79
CA MET A 21 -19.49 27.79 -64.96
C MET A 21 -19.66 26.32 -64.56
N LEU A 22 -19.37 25.38 -65.47
CA LEU A 22 -19.38 23.95 -65.16
C LEU A 22 -18.31 23.58 -64.12
N LEU A 23 -17.10 24.15 -64.23
CA LEU A 23 -16.02 23.93 -63.26
C LEU A 23 -16.33 24.56 -61.89
N ILE A 24 -16.98 25.73 -61.85
CA ILE A 24 -17.42 26.37 -60.61
C ILE A 24 -18.54 25.55 -59.97
N ALA A 25 -19.52 25.06 -60.74
CA ALA A 25 -20.59 24.20 -60.22
C ALA A 25 -20.04 22.86 -59.69
N TRP A 26 -19.09 22.26 -60.41
CA TRP A 26 -18.40 21.05 -59.97
C TRP A 26 -17.55 21.28 -58.71
N GLY A 27 -16.78 22.37 -58.68
CA GLY A 27 -15.98 22.79 -57.52
C GLY A 27 -16.85 23.12 -56.30
N ALA A 28 -18.00 23.76 -56.50
CA ALA A 28 -18.98 24.03 -55.44
C ALA A 28 -19.56 22.72 -54.86
N GLY A 29 -19.84 21.71 -55.70
CA GLY A 29 -20.26 20.39 -55.24
C GLY A 29 -19.21 19.69 -54.38
N ILE A 30 -17.93 19.73 -54.80
CA ILE A 30 -16.80 19.18 -54.02
C ILE A 30 -16.64 19.94 -52.70
N TRP A 31 -16.77 21.27 -52.71
CA TRP A 31 -16.64 22.09 -51.53
C TRP A 31 -17.78 21.84 -50.53
N GLN A 32 -19.02 21.67 -51.01
CA GLN A 32 -20.15 21.27 -50.17
C GLN A 32 -19.93 19.89 -49.53
N ASP A 33 -19.48 18.90 -50.29
CA ASP A 33 -19.15 17.56 -49.78
C ASP A 33 -18.01 17.60 -48.76
N TYR A 34 -17.00 18.45 -48.99
CA TYR A 34 -15.89 18.67 -48.07
C TYR A 34 -16.34 19.28 -46.74
N ILE A 35 -17.15 20.34 -46.79
CA ILE A 35 -17.72 20.97 -45.58
C ILE A 35 -18.58 19.97 -44.80
N GLN A 36 -19.44 19.20 -45.49
CA GLN A 36 -20.27 18.18 -44.82
C GLN A 36 -19.43 17.11 -44.14
N THR A 37 -18.39 16.62 -44.81
CA THR A 37 -17.46 15.62 -44.24
C THR A 37 -16.74 16.17 -43.01
N LYS A 38 -16.35 17.46 -43.02
CA LYS A 38 -15.77 18.13 -41.85
C LYS A 38 -16.77 18.30 -40.70
N GLY A 39 -18.03 18.55 -41.00
CA GLY A 39 -19.12 18.53 -40.03
C GLY A 39 -19.23 17.17 -39.33
N TRP A 40 -19.23 16.08 -40.10
CA TRP A 40 -19.29 14.72 -39.55
C TRP A 40 -18.05 14.35 -38.73
N GLN A 41 -16.85 14.80 -39.10
CA GLN A 41 -15.65 14.64 -38.28
C GLN A 41 -15.79 15.32 -36.91
N THR A 42 -16.41 16.50 -36.89
CA THR A 42 -16.67 17.23 -35.65
C THR A 42 -17.68 16.49 -34.78
N GLU A 43 -18.72 15.92 -35.38
CA GLU A 43 -19.70 15.08 -34.68
C GLU A 43 -19.08 13.77 -34.14
N ALA A 44 -18.21 13.11 -34.91
CA ALA A 44 -17.46 11.95 -34.43
C ALA A 44 -16.60 12.29 -33.21
N ARG A 45 -16.02 13.50 -33.17
CA ARG A 45 -15.28 13.99 -32.00
C ARG A 45 -16.18 14.30 -30.81
N LEU A 46 -17.38 14.84 -31.04
CA LEU A 46 -18.39 15.02 -30.00
C LEU A 46 -18.77 13.67 -29.37
N VAL A 47 -19.03 12.66 -30.21
CA VAL A 47 -19.32 11.29 -29.76
C VAL A 47 -18.14 10.69 -29.01
N SER A 48 -16.90 10.89 -29.48
CA SER A 48 -15.69 10.39 -28.81
C SER A 48 -15.49 11.02 -27.44
N ASN A 49 -15.67 12.33 -27.32
CA ASN A 49 -15.58 13.05 -26.04
C ASN A 49 -16.66 12.58 -25.06
N TRP A 50 -17.89 12.42 -25.54
CA TRP A 50 -19.00 11.90 -24.73
C TRP A 50 -18.72 10.45 -24.28
N THR A 51 -18.21 9.62 -25.19
CA THR A 51 -17.87 8.22 -24.90
C THR A 51 -16.72 8.13 -23.88
N SER A 52 -15.73 9.01 -23.96
CA SER A 52 -14.64 9.09 -22.99
C SER A 52 -15.14 9.49 -21.60
N ALA A 53 -16.08 10.44 -21.52
CA ALA A 53 -16.74 10.80 -20.28
C ALA A 53 -17.56 9.64 -19.71
N ALA A 54 -18.31 8.91 -20.55
CA ALA A 54 -19.04 7.71 -20.15
C ALA A 54 -18.11 6.60 -19.64
N ARG A 55 -17.00 6.31 -20.35
CA ARG A 55 -15.97 5.36 -19.93
C ARG A 55 -15.41 5.73 -18.55
N SER A 56 -15.06 6.99 -18.34
CA SER A 56 -14.54 7.48 -17.06
C SER A 56 -15.56 7.36 -15.93
N TYR A 57 -16.83 7.66 -16.20
CA TYR A 57 -17.93 7.46 -15.26
C TYR A 57 -18.10 5.98 -14.90
N ILE A 58 -18.04 5.09 -15.89
CA ILE A 58 -18.16 3.65 -15.69
C ILE A 58 -17.01 3.13 -14.83
N GLY A 59 -15.76 3.52 -15.13
CA GLY A 59 -14.59 3.13 -14.35
C GLY A 59 -14.71 3.55 -12.88
N LYS A 60 -15.10 4.82 -12.62
CA LYS A 60 -15.27 5.32 -11.25
C LYS A 60 -16.41 4.63 -10.48
N ASN A 61 -17.47 4.24 -11.16
CA ASN A 61 -18.67 3.65 -10.56
C ASN A 61 -18.81 2.15 -10.85
N TYR A 62 -17.70 1.47 -11.13
CA TYR A 62 -17.70 0.13 -11.72
C TYR A 62 -18.49 -0.87 -10.86
N THR A 63 -18.23 -0.93 -9.57
CA THR A 63 -18.89 -1.84 -8.62
C THR A 63 -20.40 -1.55 -8.49
N THR A 64 -20.79 -0.28 -8.42
CA THR A 64 -22.20 0.14 -8.39
C THR A 64 -22.95 -0.23 -9.68
N LEU A 65 -22.32 -0.03 -10.84
CA LEU A 65 -22.88 -0.38 -12.14
C LEU A 65 -22.94 -1.89 -12.35
N GLN A 66 -21.95 -2.64 -11.85
CA GLN A 66 -21.97 -4.09 -11.82
C GLN A 66 -23.17 -4.58 -10.99
N GLY A 67 -23.39 -4.03 -9.79
CA GLY A 67 -24.53 -4.38 -8.93
C GLY A 67 -25.91 -4.04 -9.52
N SER A 68 -26.00 -2.98 -10.33
CA SER A 68 -27.27 -2.47 -10.88
C SER A 68 -27.60 -2.93 -12.31
N SER A 69 -26.70 -3.68 -12.97
CA SER A 69 -26.90 -4.23 -14.31
C SER A 69 -26.89 -5.76 -14.33
N THR A 70 -27.53 -6.35 -15.35
CA THR A 70 -27.47 -7.79 -15.65
C THR A 70 -26.90 -8.01 -17.06
N THR A 71 -26.87 -9.25 -17.54
CA THR A 71 -26.42 -9.56 -18.92
C THR A 71 -27.38 -9.04 -19.99
N THR A 72 -28.62 -8.70 -19.64
CA THR A 72 -29.65 -8.23 -20.58
C THR A 72 -30.39 -6.97 -20.13
N THR A 73 -30.27 -6.59 -18.85
CA THR A 73 -30.88 -5.38 -18.28
C THR A 73 -29.78 -4.36 -17.98
N PRO A 74 -29.70 -3.26 -18.76
CA PRO A 74 -28.61 -2.31 -18.65
C PRO A 74 -28.82 -1.30 -17.53
N ALA A 75 -27.72 -0.87 -16.92
CA ALA A 75 -27.65 0.43 -16.27
C ALA A 75 -27.43 1.50 -17.36
N VAL A 76 -28.28 2.53 -17.40
CA VAL A 76 -28.27 3.55 -18.46
C VAL A 76 -27.64 4.83 -17.95
N ILE A 77 -26.57 5.26 -18.62
CA ILE A 77 -25.88 6.52 -18.34
C ILE A 77 -26.34 7.56 -19.37
N THR A 78 -26.77 8.72 -18.89
CA THR A 78 -27.28 9.82 -19.71
C THR A 78 -26.34 11.01 -19.71
N THR A 79 -26.44 11.87 -20.72
CA THR A 79 -25.69 13.14 -20.77
C THR A 79 -25.91 13.99 -19.52
N THR A 80 -27.16 14.08 -19.03
CA THR A 80 -27.49 14.78 -17.79
C THR A 80 -26.77 14.21 -16.57
N MET A 81 -26.68 12.88 -16.45
CA MET A 81 -25.94 12.23 -15.37
C MET A 81 -24.45 12.58 -15.42
N LEU A 82 -23.84 12.54 -16.60
CA LEU A 82 -22.43 12.89 -16.80
C LEU A 82 -22.16 14.38 -16.47
N LYS A 83 -23.10 15.27 -16.77
CA LYS A 83 -23.01 16.70 -16.39
C LYS A 83 -23.13 16.92 -14.90
N ASN A 84 -24.13 16.31 -14.26
CA ASN A 84 -24.37 16.44 -12.83
C ASN A 84 -23.25 15.85 -11.97
N THR A 85 -22.50 14.90 -12.52
CA THR A 85 -21.35 14.26 -11.85
C THR A 85 -19.99 14.81 -12.29
N GLY A 86 -19.98 15.84 -13.14
CA GLY A 86 -18.77 16.57 -13.54
C GLY A 86 -17.90 15.89 -14.59
N PHE A 87 -18.33 14.76 -15.16
CA PHE A 87 -17.62 14.09 -16.26
C PHE A 87 -17.82 14.79 -17.61
N LEU A 88 -18.89 15.57 -17.74
CA LEU A 88 -19.10 16.53 -18.82
C LEU A 88 -19.30 17.93 -18.25
N SER A 89 -18.83 18.94 -19.00
CA SER A 89 -19.08 20.35 -18.66
C SER A 89 -20.58 20.64 -18.66
N SER A 90 -21.04 21.52 -17.77
CA SER A 90 -22.44 21.96 -17.71
C SER A 90 -22.93 22.57 -19.03
N GLY A 91 -22.03 23.15 -19.83
CA GLY A 91 -22.30 23.69 -21.16
C GLY A 91 -22.36 22.66 -22.30
N PHE A 92 -22.12 21.37 -22.03
CA PHE A 92 -22.22 20.33 -23.06
C PHE A 92 -23.67 20.17 -23.52
N THR A 93 -23.89 20.12 -24.85
CA THR A 93 -25.21 20.00 -25.46
C THR A 93 -25.81 18.62 -25.23
N GLU A 94 -27.11 18.54 -24.98
CA GLU A 94 -27.78 17.25 -24.74
C GLU A 94 -27.95 16.42 -26.02
N THR A 95 -27.88 17.07 -27.18
CA THR A 95 -28.04 16.46 -28.51
C THR A 95 -26.89 16.83 -29.43
N ASN A 96 -26.69 15.99 -30.46
CA ASN A 96 -25.86 16.29 -31.62
C ASN A 96 -26.59 17.23 -32.61
N SER A 97 -25.95 17.52 -33.77
CA SER A 97 -26.51 18.37 -34.82
C SER A 97 -27.89 17.94 -35.32
N GLU A 98 -28.22 16.65 -35.26
CA GLU A 98 -29.50 16.08 -35.74
C GLU A 98 -30.53 15.91 -34.61
N GLY A 99 -30.28 16.51 -33.44
CA GLY A 99 -31.20 16.41 -32.30
C GLY A 99 -31.22 15.02 -31.64
N GLN A 100 -30.26 14.14 -31.94
CA GLN A 100 -30.16 12.82 -31.34
C GLN A 100 -29.41 12.91 -29.99
N ARG A 101 -29.89 12.18 -28.98
CA ARG A 101 -29.29 12.10 -27.64
C ARG A 101 -28.39 10.89 -27.52
N LEU A 102 -27.23 11.06 -26.89
CA LEU A 102 -26.31 9.97 -26.57
C LEU A 102 -26.63 9.35 -25.21
N GLN A 103 -26.61 8.01 -25.16
CA GLN A 103 -26.76 7.23 -23.95
C GLN A 103 -25.83 6.02 -23.99
N ALA A 104 -25.32 5.60 -22.83
CA ALA A 104 -24.52 4.39 -22.70
C ALA A 104 -25.30 3.34 -21.92
N TYR A 105 -25.41 2.16 -22.51
CA TYR A 105 -26.09 1.01 -21.96
C TYR A 105 -25.04 0.03 -21.45
N VAL A 106 -24.90 -0.06 -20.13
CA VAL A 106 -23.88 -0.86 -19.45
C VAL A 106 -24.51 -2.17 -19.01
N VAL A 107 -23.97 -3.30 -19.46
CA VAL A 107 -24.42 -4.65 -19.10
C VAL A 107 -23.24 -5.48 -18.60
N ARG A 108 -23.55 -6.59 -17.94
CA ARG A 108 -22.54 -7.61 -17.64
C ARG A 108 -22.21 -8.41 -18.89
N ASN A 109 -20.96 -8.81 -19.04
CA ASN A 109 -20.55 -9.70 -20.10
C ASN A 109 -21.18 -11.09 -19.90
N ALA A 110 -21.69 -11.69 -20.99
CA ALA A 110 -22.43 -12.95 -20.90
C ALA A 110 -21.52 -14.15 -20.58
N GLN A 111 -20.26 -14.10 -21.02
CA GLN A 111 -19.26 -15.14 -20.78
C GLN A 111 -18.58 -14.96 -19.42
N ASN A 112 -18.36 -13.70 -19.01
CA ASN A 112 -17.73 -13.34 -17.74
C ASN A 112 -18.59 -12.30 -17.00
N PRO A 113 -19.59 -12.73 -16.20
CA PRO A 113 -20.53 -11.82 -15.53
C PRO A 113 -19.90 -10.83 -14.54
N GLU A 114 -18.63 -11.03 -14.17
CA GLU A 114 -17.85 -10.08 -13.37
C GLU A 114 -17.36 -8.88 -14.17
N LEU A 115 -17.31 -8.96 -15.50
CA LEU A 115 -16.84 -7.87 -16.35
C LEU A 115 -18.02 -7.08 -16.92
N LEU A 116 -17.90 -5.75 -16.90
CA LEU A 116 -18.84 -4.86 -17.58
C LEU A 116 -18.45 -4.70 -19.06
N GLN A 117 -19.45 -4.55 -19.92
CA GLN A 117 -19.34 -4.10 -21.30
C GLN A 117 -20.42 -3.06 -21.56
N ALA A 118 -20.20 -2.14 -22.50
CA ALA A 118 -21.19 -1.10 -22.75
C ALA A 118 -21.33 -0.76 -24.23
N MET A 119 -22.53 -0.33 -24.60
CA MET A 119 -22.81 0.22 -25.92
C MET A 119 -23.33 1.65 -25.77
N VAL A 120 -22.60 2.59 -26.34
CA VAL A 120 -23.08 3.96 -26.54
C VAL A 120 -23.93 3.97 -27.80
N VAL A 121 -25.10 4.58 -27.75
CA VAL A 121 -25.94 4.80 -28.94
C VAL A 121 -26.49 6.21 -28.93
N SER A 122 -26.66 6.79 -30.12
CA SER A 122 -27.54 7.95 -30.29
C SER A 122 -28.99 7.50 -30.48
N SER A 123 -29.96 8.30 -30.07
CA SER A 123 -31.40 8.01 -30.21
C SER A 123 -32.25 9.28 -30.33
N GLY A 124 -33.45 9.16 -30.90
CA GLY A 124 -34.31 10.32 -31.22
C GLY A 124 -33.76 11.14 -32.39
N GLY A 125 -34.29 12.34 -32.59
CA GLY A 125 -33.81 13.25 -33.66
C GLY A 125 -34.05 12.74 -35.08
N THR A 126 -33.31 13.32 -36.04
CA THR A 126 -33.36 12.96 -37.47
C THR A 126 -32.30 11.91 -37.83
N PRO A 127 -32.60 10.93 -38.70
CA PRO A 127 -31.63 9.95 -39.19
C PRO A 127 -30.47 10.60 -39.97
N TYR A 128 -29.23 10.25 -39.65
CA TYR A 128 -28.09 10.60 -40.50
C TYR A 128 -28.10 9.78 -41.80
N PRO A 129 -27.64 10.34 -42.93
CA PRO A 129 -27.44 9.58 -44.14
C PRO A 129 -26.33 8.53 -43.94
N VAL A 130 -26.44 7.39 -44.63
CA VAL A 130 -25.51 6.24 -44.48
C VAL A 130 -24.05 6.63 -44.70
N LYS A 131 -23.76 7.54 -45.64
CA LYS A 131 -22.40 8.06 -45.88
C LYS A 131 -21.82 8.74 -44.63
N ALA A 132 -22.63 9.53 -43.93
CA ALA A 132 -22.23 10.21 -42.70
C ALA A 132 -21.93 9.20 -41.58
N LEU A 133 -22.82 8.22 -41.41
CA LEU A 133 -22.67 7.18 -40.39
C LEU A 133 -21.37 6.39 -40.54
N ILE A 134 -21.06 5.96 -41.77
CA ILE A 134 -19.83 5.20 -42.06
C ILE A 134 -18.59 6.06 -41.78
N GLN A 135 -18.62 7.33 -42.18
CA GLN A 135 -17.51 8.26 -41.95
C GLN A 135 -17.32 8.53 -40.45
N MET A 136 -18.39 8.84 -39.72
CA MET A 136 -18.33 9.09 -38.28
C MET A 136 -17.84 7.85 -37.52
N ALA A 137 -18.36 6.67 -37.84
CA ALA A 137 -17.93 5.41 -37.23
C ALA A 137 -16.40 5.20 -37.35
N LYS A 138 -15.82 5.60 -38.48
CA LYS A 138 -14.37 5.51 -38.72
C LYS A 138 -13.57 6.57 -37.95
N ASP A 139 -14.14 7.76 -37.76
CA ASP A 139 -13.45 8.91 -37.16
C ASP A 139 -13.59 8.96 -35.62
N ILE A 140 -14.41 8.09 -35.02
CA ILE A 140 -14.51 7.93 -33.56
C ILE A 140 -13.22 7.32 -33.00
N THR A 141 -12.65 7.96 -31.97
CA THR A 141 -11.33 7.60 -31.42
C THR A 141 -11.37 6.98 -30.03
N THR A 142 -12.50 7.03 -29.33
CA THR A 142 -12.69 6.40 -28.01
C THR A 142 -13.68 5.27 -28.15
N GLY A 143 -13.28 4.05 -27.80
CA GLY A 143 -14.05 2.84 -28.07
C GLY A 143 -14.10 2.45 -29.56
N LEU A 144 -14.84 1.39 -29.86
CA LEU A 144 -14.98 0.87 -31.23
C LEU A 144 -16.18 1.56 -31.91
N GLY A 145 -15.92 2.49 -32.82
CA GLY A 145 -16.95 3.23 -33.54
C GLY A 145 -17.80 2.37 -34.50
N GLY A 146 -19.09 2.70 -34.58
CA GLY A 146 -20.09 1.98 -35.38
C GLY A 146 -21.35 2.82 -35.65
N TYR A 147 -22.32 2.20 -36.29
CA TYR A 147 -23.59 2.83 -36.71
C TYR A 147 -24.75 1.85 -36.78
N ILE A 148 -25.96 2.37 -36.83
CA ILE A 148 -27.23 1.62 -36.83
C ILE A 148 -28.04 2.05 -38.06
N GLN A 149 -28.19 1.14 -39.02
CA GLN A 149 -28.88 1.41 -40.30
C GLN A 149 -30.27 0.75 -40.37
N ASP A 150 -30.55 -0.27 -39.56
CA ASP A 150 -31.80 -1.04 -39.56
C ASP A 150 -32.64 -0.80 -38.29
N GLY A 151 -32.13 0.02 -37.37
CA GLY A 151 -32.72 0.26 -36.04
C GLY A 151 -32.57 -0.90 -35.06
N LYS A 152 -31.86 -1.98 -35.41
CA LYS A 152 -31.78 -3.22 -34.62
C LYS A 152 -30.34 -3.68 -34.36
N THR A 153 -29.42 -3.35 -35.26
CA THR A 153 -28.06 -3.88 -35.29
C THR A 153 -27.06 -2.73 -35.34
N ALA A 154 -26.12 -2.73 -34.39
CA ALA A 154 -24.96 -1.86 -34.45
C ALA A 154 -23.85 -2.55 -35.27
N THR A 155 -23.38 -1.86 -36.30
CA THR A 155 -22.32 -2.32 -37.21
C THR A 155 -21.09 -1.45 -37.07
N GLY A 156 -19.94 -2.05 -36.82
CA GLY A 156 -18.67 -1.35 -36.68
C GLY A 156 -18.16 -0.70 -37.97
N ALA A 157 -17.25 0.26 -37.82
CA ALA A 157 -16.50 0.81 -38.94
C ALA A 157 -15.87 -0.31 -39.80
N LEU A 158 -15.97 -0.18 -41.12
CA LEU A 158 -15.54 -1.19 -42.10
C LEU A 158 -16.15 -2.59 -41.89
N ARG A 159 -17.29 -2.70 -41.19
CA ARG A 159 -17.93 -3.97 -40.80
C ARG A 159 -17.03 -4.89 -39.96
N SER A 160 -16.11 -4.32 -39.21
CA SER A 160 -15.18 -5.05 -38.32
C SER A 160 -15.88 -5.84 -37.20
N TRP A 161 -17.09 -5.43 -36.82
CA TRP A 161 -17.94 -6.12 -35.85
C TRP A 161 -19.42 -5.84 -36.15
N SER A 162 -20.31 -6.69 -35.64
CA SER A 162 -21.75 -6.51 -35.72
C SER A 162 -22.42 -7.11 -34.49
N VAL A 163 -23.26 -6.34 -33.80
CA VAL A 163 -23.93 -6.78 -32.58
C VAL A 163 -25.38 -6.26 -32.54
N ALA A 164 -26.31 -7.12 -32.13
CA ALA A 164 -27.69 -6.73 -31.91
C ALA A 164 -27.82 -5.78 -30.71
N LEU A 165 -28.59 -4.71 -30.85
CA LEU A 165 -28.82 -3.74 -29.78
C LEU A 165 -29.46 -4.40 -28.54
N SER A 166 -30.27 -5.42 -28.76
CA SER A 166 -30.91 -6.22 -27.70
C SER A 166 -29.91 -6.88 -26.76
N ASN A 167 -28.69 -7.19 -27.21
CA ASN A 167 -27.65 -7.81 -26.36
C ASN A 167 -27.16 -6.87 -25.26
N TYR A 168 -27.37 -5.56 -25.42
CA TYR A 168 -27.04 -4.53 -24.43
C TYR A 168 -28.30 -3.93 -23.78
N GLY A 169 -29.50 -4.44 -24.12
CA GLY A 169 -30.76 -3.77 -23.80
C GLY A 169 -30.87 -2.35 -24.38
N ALA A 170 -30.04 -2.02 -25.37
CA ALA A 170 -29.97 -0.70 -25.99
C ALA A 170 -31.18 -0.47 -26.90
N LYS A 171 -31.65 0.78 -26.96
CA LYS A 171 -32.75 1.20 -27.84
C LYS A 171 -32.32 2.40 -28.67
N SER A 172 -32.52 2.31 -29.98
CA SER A 172 -32.17 3.36 -30.95
C SER A 172 -33.08 3.26 -32.19
N GLY A 173 -32.84 4.08 -33.21
CA GLY A 173 -33.54 4.09 -34.49
C GLY A 173 -32.62 3.80 -35.67
N ASN A 174 -33.17 3.86 -36.89
CA ASN A 174 -32.37 3.89 -38.10
C ASN A 174 -31.69 5.27 -38.24
N GLY A 175 -30.40 5.27 -38.61
CA GLY A 175 -29.65 6.48 -38.89
C GLY A 175 -28.88 7.02 -37.70
N HIS A 176 -28.46 6.13 -36.79
CA HIS A 176 -27.88 6.49 -35.50
C HIS A 176 -26.45 5.96 -35.36
N ILE A 177 -25.68 6.59 -34.49
CA ILE A 177 -24.29 6.25 -34.20
C ILE A 177 -24.28 5.24 -33.05
N ALA A 178 -23.34 4.30 -33.09
CA ALA A 178 -23.06 3.38 -31.99
C ALA A 178 -21.56 3.37 -31.66
N VAL A 179 -21.21 3.13 -30.41
CA VAL A 179 -19.83 2.87 -29.99
C VAL A 179 -19.82 1.70 -29.03
N LEU A 180 -18.96 0.72 -29.28
CA LEU A 180 -18.78 -0.42 -28.40
C LEU A 180 -17.60 -0.17 -27.46
N LEU A 181 -17.86 -0.27 -26.16
CA LEU A 181 -16.86 -0.28 -25.09
C LEU A 181 -16.70 -1.73 -24.62
N SER A 182 -15.55 -2.32 -24.93
CA SER A 182 -15.23 -3.70 -24.59
C SER A 182 -14.99 -3.88 -23.08
N THR A 183 -14.94 -5.14 -22.63
CA THR A 183 -14.61 -5.47 -21.24
C THR A 183 -13.22 -4.98 -20.85
N ASP A 184 -12.25 -5.04 -21.75
CA ASP A 184 -10.87 -4.59 -21.53
C ASP A 184 -10.80 -3.06 -21.33
N GLU A 185 -11.46 -2.31 -22.22
CA GLU A 185 -11.53 -0.85 -22.18
C GLU A 185 -12.13 -0.33 -20.85
N LEU A 186 -13.14 -1.03 -20.34
CA LEU A 186 -13.83 -0.68 -19.09
C LEU A 186 -13.10 -1.16 -17.84
N SER A 187 -12.38 -2.30 -17.90
CA SER A 187 -11.60 -2.81 -16.77
C SER A 187 -10.37 -1.94 -16.52
N GLY A 188 -9.65 -1.55 -17.59
CA GLY A 188 -8.53 -0.60 -17.46
C GLY A 188 -8.97 0.77 -16.90
N ALA A 189 -10.18 1.23 -17.23
CA ALA A 189 -10.73 2.46 -16.67
C ALA A 189 -11.04 2.38 -15.16
N ALA A 190 -11.29 1.18 -14.62
CA ALA A 190 -11.44 0.98 -13.19
C ALA A 190 -10.09 1.03 -12.46
N GLU A 191 -9.05 0.41 -13.04
CA GLU A 191 -7.69 0.34 -12.46
C GLU A 191 -6.94 1.67 -12.44
N ASP A 192 -7.22 2.59 -13.37
CA ASP A 192 -6.58 3.92 -13.43
C ASP A 192 -6.83 4.79 -12.18
N THR A 193 -7.75 4.38 -11.29
CA THR A 193 -8.09 5.10 -10.06
C THR A 193 -7.29 4.68 -8.83
N ASP A 194 -6.51 3.60 -8.88
CA ASP A 194 -5.83 2.98 -7.73
C ASP A 194 -4.28 3.06 -7.79
N ARG A 195 -3.74 4.26 -8.07
CA ARG A 195 -2.28 4.46 -8.17
C ARG A 195 -1.78 5.53 -7.21
N LEU A 196 -0.86 5.15 -6.32
CA LEU A 196 -0.03 6.09 -5.57
C LEU A 196 1.24 6.43 -6.38
N TYR A 197 1.19 7.51 -7.15
CA TYR A 197 2.30 7.96 -7.98
C TYR A 197 2.84 9.30 -7.47
N ARG A 198 4.10 9.35 -7.02
CA ARG A 198 4.69 10.56 -6.42
C ARG A 198 6.10 10.82 -6.96
N PHE A 199 6.34 12.08 -7.32
CA PHE A 199 7.66 12.64 -7.58
C PHE A 199 7.87 13.87 -6.71
N GLN A 200 9.13 14.22 -6.47
CA GLN A 200 9.47 15.47 -5.82
C GLN A 200 9.06 16.65 -6.71
N VAL A 201 8.28 17.57 -6.16
CA VAL A 201 7.97 18.85 -6.80
C VAL A 201 8.86 19.94 -6.20
N ASN A 202 9.82 20.42 -7.00
CA ASN A 202 10.78 21.43 -6.55
C ASN A 202 10.09 22.77 -6.26
N GLY A 203 10.47 23.43 -5.15
CA GLY A 203 9.89 24.69 -4.71
C GLY A 203 8.46 24.60 -4.15
N ARG A 204 7.88 23.39 -4.06
CA ARG A 204 6.51 23.14 -3.57
C ARG A 204 6.47 22.05 -2.49
N PRO A 205 6.92 22.35 -1.25
CA PRO A 205 6.98 21.36 -0.17
C PRO A 205 5.59 20.85 0.27
N ASP A 206 4.55 21.66 0.06
CA ASP A 206 3.15 21.29 0.27
C ASP A 206 2.75 20.05 -0.54
N LEU A 207 3.17 19.98 -1.81
CA LEU A 207 2.90 18.84 -2.69
C LEU A 207 3.72 17.59 -2.36
N ASN A 208 4.79 17.77 -1.57
CA ASN A 208 5.64 16.67 -1.10
C ASN A 208 5.18 16.15 0.28
N LYS A 209 4.18 16.76 0.91
CA LYS A 209 3.64 16.35 2.22
C LYS A 209 2.33 15.59 2.11
N MET A 210 2.11 14.63 3.03
CA MET A 210 0.81 13.98 3.20
C MET A 210 0.00 14.74 4.25
N HIS A 211 -1.27 15.02 3.96
CA HIS A 211 -2.20 15.70 4.87
C HIS A 211 -3.11 14.75 5.65
N THR A 212 -3.02 13.45 5.36
CA THR A 212 -3.74 12.37 6.04
C THR A 212 -2.82 11.15 6.17
N ALA A 213 -3.22 10.18 6.99
CA ALA A 213 -2.52 8.91 7.13
C ALA A 213 -2.59 8.09 5.83
N ILE A 214 -1.55 7.29 5.58
CA ILE A 214 -1.61 6.18 4.62
C ILE A 214 -1.92 4.92 5.41
N ASP A 215 -3.01 4.26 5.04
CA ASP A 215 -3.25 2.87 5.41
C ASP A 215 -2.67 1.97 4.32
N MET A 216 -1.82 1.03 4.71
CA MET A 216 -1.20 0.07 3.78
C MET A 216 -2.05 -1.19 3.58
N GLY A 217 -3.15 -1.37 4.30
CA GLY A 217 -4.00 -2.56 4.16
C GLY A 217 -3.24 -3.87 4.38
N SER A 218 -2.36 -3.90 5.38
CA SER A 218 -1.44 -5.02 5.68
C SER A 218 -0.38 -5.31 4.60
N ASN A 219 -0.16 -4.40 3.65
CA ASN A 219 0.94 -4.52 2.68
C ASN A 219 2.26 -3.95 3.22
N ASN A 220 3.34 -4.31 2.52
CA ASN A 220 4.71 -3.97 2.90
C ASN A 220 5.13 -2.58 2.41
N LEU A 221 6.01 -1.93 3.18
CA LEU A 221 6.86 -0.83 2.70
C LEU A 221 8.29 -1.36 2.54
N ASN A 222 8.73 -1.53 1.29
CA ASN A 222 10.04 -2.09 0.98
C ASN A 222 11.06 -0.99 0.63
N ASN A 223 12.32 -1.18 1.02
CA ASN A 223 13.44 -0.29 0.70
C ASN A 223 13.28 1.17 1.15
N VAL A 224 12.66 1.39 2.31
CA VAL A 224 12.56 2.72 2.91
C VAL A 224 13.95 3.16 3.41
N GLY A 225 14.42 4.34 2.97
CA GLY A 225 15.73 4.86 3.39
C GLY A 225 15.78 5.27 4.86
N ALA A 226 14.82 6.09 5.31
CA ALA A 226 14.72 6.53 6.70
C ALA A 226 13.27 6.71 7.13
N VAL A 227 12.97 6.36 8.38
CA VAL A 227 11.67 6.60 9.02
C VAL A 227 11.89 7.48 10.25
N ASN A 228 11.50 8.75 10.15
CA ASN A 228 11.54 9.68 11.26
C ASN A 228 10.12 9.83 11.82
N ALA A 229 9.83 9.13 12.92
CA ALA A 229 8.51 9.09 13.54
C ALA A 229 8.59 9.44 15.02
N GLN A 230 7.55 10.10 15.55
CA GLN A 230 7.40 10.38 16.97
C GLN A 230 7.03 9.11 17.76
N THR A 231 6.34 8.16 17.12
CA THR A 231 5.89 6.92 17.74
C THR A 231 5.87 5.80 16.71
N GLY A 232 6.32 4.61 17.11
CA GLY A 232 6.21 3.38 16.32
C GLY A 232 5.53 2.30 17.14
N ASN A 233 4.43 1.75 16.61
CA ASN A 233 3.69 0.65 17.24
C ASN A 233 3.84 -0.60 16.39
N PHE A 234 4.63 -1.56 16.87
CA PHE A 234 4.90 -2.81 16.16
C PHE A 234 4.23 -3.98 16.89
N SER A 235 3.42 -4.75 16.19
CA SER A 235 2.79 -5.97 16.74
C SER A 235 3.66 -7.22 16.60
N GLY A 236 4.72 -7.13 15.81
CA GLY A 236 5.69 -8.20 15.57
C GLY A 236 7.11 -7.79 15.90
N ASN A 237 8.06 -8.38 15.17
CA ASN A 237 9.49 -8.19 15.42
C ASN A 237 10.01 -6.85 14.91
N VAL A 238 10.99 -6.30 15.62
CA VAL A 238 11.83 -5.18 15.17
C VAL A 238 13.25 -5.71 14.99
N ASN A 239 13.67 -5.90 13.74
CA ASN A 239 14.99 -6.41 13.40
C ASN A 239 15.91 -5.25 13.03
N GLY A 240 16.86 -4.91 13.91
CA GLY A 240 17.83 -3.86 13.68
C GLY A 240 19.23 -4.30 14.10
N VAL A 241 20.26 -3.79 13.42
CA VAL A 241 21.66 -4.03 13.79
C VAL A 241 22.05 -3.20 15.03
N ASN A 242 21.59 -1.95 15.08
CA ASN A 242 21.85 -1.01 16.17
C ASN A 242 20.53 -0.39 16.64
N GLY A 243 20.42 -0.16 17.95
CA GLY A 243 19.29 0.54 18.56
C GLY A 243 19.74 1.41 19.72
N THR A 244 19.33 2.66 19.73
CA THR A 244 19.62 3.62 20.81
C THR A 244 18.30 4.10 21.39
N PHE A 245 18.12 3.87 22.69
CA PHE A 245 16.93 4.30 23.43
C PHE A 245 17.38 5.29 24.51
N SER A 246 16.86 6.53 24.46
CA SER A 246 17.15 7.57 25.46
C SER A 246 16.28 7.43 26.73
N GLY A 247 15.23 6.61 26.66
CA GLY A 247 14.31 6.33 27.75
C GLY A 247 14.40 4.89 28.26
N GLN A 248 13.33 4.44 28.89
CA GLN A 248 13.24 3.08 29.43
C GLN A 248 12.98 2.04 28.32
N VAL A 249 13.67 0.91 28.39
CA VAL A 249 13.35 -0.29 27.61
C VAL A 249 12.59 -1.26 28.53
N LYS A 250 11.33 -1.54 28.24
CA LYS A 250 10.47 -2.47 28.98
C LYS A 250 10.07 -3.62 28.09
N GLY A 251 10.34 -4.84 28.53
CA GLY A 251 9.94 -6.07 27.85
C GLY A 251 9.71 -7.17 28.88
N ASN A 252 8.97 -8.21 28.47
CA ASN A 252 8.73 -9.38 29.33
C ASN A 252 10.01 -10.19 29.58
N SER A 253 10.90 -10.22 28.58
CA SER A 253 12.18 -10.92 28.63
C SER A 253 13.21 -10.20 27.75
N GLY A 254 14.46 -10.15 28.20
CA GLY A 254 15.60 -9.66 27.41
C GLY A 254 16.71 -10.71 27.40
N ASN A 255 17.26 -10.98 26.21
CA ASN A 255 18.44 -11.81 26.03
C ASN A 255 19.57 -10.95 25.45
N PHE A 256 20.73 -10.96 26.10
CA PHE A 256 21.92 -10.21 25.68
C PHE A 256 23.07 -11.20 25.51
N ASP A 257 23.50 -11.43 24.26
CA ASP A 257 24.42 -12.53 23.94
C ASP A 257 25.88 -12.28 24.34
N VAL A 258 26.29 -11.02 24.48
CA VAL A 258 27.70 -10.65 24.73
C VAL A 258 27.89 -10.02 26.11
N ASN A 259 27.48 -8.77 26.27
CA ASN A 259 27.71 -8.03 27.50
C ASN A 259 26.53 -7.10 27.83
N VAL A 260 26.46 -6.73 29.12
CA VAL A 260 25.57 -5.70 29.64
C VAL A 260 26.43 -4.73 30.44
N THR A 261 26.50 -3.48 30.01
CA THR A 261 27.16 -2.40 30.75
C THR A 261 26.10 -1.49 31.34
N ALA A 262 25.87 -1.57 32.65
CA ALA A 262 24.87 -0.78 33.34
C ALA A 262 25.53 0.42 34.05
N GLY A 263 25.01 1.62 33.84
CA GLY A 263 25.44 2.84 34.55
C GLY A 263 24.88 2.95 35.99
N GLY A 264 24.06 2.00 36.41
CA GLY A 264 23.45 1.95 37.75
C GLY A 264 23.24 0.49 38.21
N ASP A 265 22.36 0.30 39.18
CA ASP A 265 22.10 -1.01 39.78
C ASP A 265 21.54 -2.05 38.80
N ILE A 266 21.93 -3.31 39.01
CA ILE A 266 21.28 -4.48 38.40
C ILE A 266 20.42 -5.15 39.48
N ARG A 267 19.11 -5.20 39.28
CA ARG A 267 18.15 -5.75 40.25
C ARG A 267 17.26 -6.82 39.62
N SER A 268 17.13 -7.95 40.30
CA SER A 268 16.08 -8.93 40.07
C SER A 268 15.04 -8.83 41.19
N ASN A 269 13.76 -8.65 40.84
CA ASN A 269 12.69 -8.51 41.83
C ASN A 269 12.11 -9.86 42.27
N ASN A 270 12.12 -10.86 41.39
CA ASN A 270 11.53 -12.18 41.64
C ASN A 270 12.34 -13.28 40.93
N GLY A 271 13.65 -13.27 41.12
CA GLY A 271 14.58 -14.20 40.48
C GLY A 271 15.99 -14.04 41.01
N TRP A 272 16.88 -14.91 40.55
CA TRP A 272 18.27 -14.96 41.01
C TRP A 272 19.16 -14.16 40.06
N LEU A 273 20.24 -13.59 40.58
CA LEU A 273 21.39 -13.20 39.74
C LEU A 273 22.22 -14.46 39.51
N ILE A 274 22.17 -14.99 38.29
CA ILE A 274 22.82 -16.26 37.94
C ILE A 274 24.07 -15.97 37.11
N THR A 275 25.22 -16.45 37.56
CA THR A 275 26.45 -16.49 36.78
C THR A 275 26.78 -17.91 36.35
N ARG A 276 27.53 -18.07 35.26
CA ARG A 276 27.96 -19.37 34.73
C ARG A 276 29.47 -19.38 34.52
N ASN A 277 30.03 -20.58 34.42
CA ASN A 277 31.47 -20.82 34.32
C ASN A 277 32.19 -20.30 35.56
N SER A 278 33.46 -19.91 35.44
CA SER A 278 34.29 -19.59 36.59
C SER A 278 34.29 -18.11 37.01
N LYS A 279 33.28 -17.34 36.60
CA LYS A 279 33.16 -15.91 36.88
C LYS A 279 31.98 -15.61 37.79
N GLY A 280 32.05 -14.50 38.49
CA GLY A 280 31.03 -14.05 39.43
C GLY A 280 30.98 -12.54 39.47
N TRP A 281 30.83 -11.98 40.66
CA TRP A 281 30.90 -10.53 40.86
C TRP A 281 32.35 -10.08 41.03
N LEU A 282 32.74 -9.06 40.28
CA LEU A 282 34.05 -8.40 40.36
C LEU A 282 33.82 -6.89 40.40
N ASN A 283 34.49 -6.22 41.31
CA ASN A 283 34.70 -4.78 41.29
C ASN A 283 36.06 -4.51 40.65
N GLU A 284 36.08 -3.96 39.42
CA GLU A 284 37.32 -3.73 38.66
C GLU A 284 38.23 -2.70 39.34
N THR A 285 37.66 -1.59 39.84
CA THR A 285 38.41 -0.51 40.50
C THR A 285 39.19 -0.99 41.72
N HIS A 286 38.59 -1.86 42.52
CA HIS A 286 39.20 -2.36 43.73
C HIS A 286 39.81 -3.75 43.56
N GLY A 287 39.53 -4.48 42.48
CA GLY A 287 40.01 -5.86 42.28
C GLY A 287 39.50 -6.84 43.34
N GLY A 288 38.29 -6.61 43.88
CA GLY A 288 37.63 -7.46 44.87
C GLY A 288 36.37 -8.08 44.30
N GLY A 289 35.84 -9.13 44.93
CA GLY A 289 34.72 -9.87 44.33
C GLY A 289 34.49 -11.24 44.93
N PHE A 290 33.52 -11.96 44.36
CA PHE A 290 33.29 -13.38 44.62
C PHE A 290 33.16 -14.16 43.31
N TYR A 291 33.78 -15.33 43.24
CA TYR A 291 33.70 -16.24 42.10
C TYR A 291 33.80 -17.70 42.55
N MET A 292 33.58 -18.63 41.63
CA MET A 292 33.78 -20.06 41.85
C MET A 292 34.65 -20.59 40.72
N SER A 293 35.60 -21.49 41.02
CA SER A 293 36.39 -22.20 40.00
C SER A 293 36.27 -23.72 40.10
N ASP A 294 35.43 -24.19 41.03
CA ASP A 294 35.01 -25.57 41.21
C ASP A 294 33.59 -25.60 41.79
N GLY A 295 33.05 -26.81 42.00
CA GLY A 295 31.72 -27.00 42.58
C GLY A 295 31.68 -26.97 44.12
N SER A 296 32.79 -26.68 44.82
CA SER A 296 32.87 -26.81 46.29
C SER A 296 32.99 -25.48 47.03
N TRP A 297 33.63 -24.48 46.42
CA TRP A 297 34.01 -23.26 47.12
C TRP A 297 33.60 -21.97 46.41
N VAL A 298 32.99 -21.07 47.17
CA VAL A 298 32.95 -19.64 46.85
C VAL A 298 34.26 -19.00 47.29
N ARG A 299 34.89 -18.25 46.40
CA ARG A 299 36.22 -17.66 46.59
C ARG A 299 36.15 -16.15 46.51
N SER A 300 36.88 -15.46 47.36
CA SER A 300 37.12 -14.03 47.16
C SER A 300 38.12 -13.81 46.04
N VAL A 301 37.84 -12.85 45.18
CA VAL A 301 38.77 -12.46 44.11
C VAL A 301 40.07 -11.92 44.73
N ASN A 302 41.21 -12.30 44.14
CA ASN A 302 42.56 -11.93 44.59
C ASN A 302 42.85 -12.30 46.06
N ASN A 303 42.20 -13.36 46.58
CA ASN A 303 42.30 -13.79 47.98
C ASN A 303 42.02 -12.67 48.99
N LYS A 304 41.15 -11.72 48.64
CA LYS A 304 40.78 -10.64 49.57
C LYS A 304 40.03 -11.17 50.79
N GLY A 305 40.22 -10.52 51.93
CA GLY A 305 39.46 -10.82 53.13
C GLY A 305 37.99 -10.38 53.02
N ILE A 306 37.15 -10.94 53.88
CA ILE A 306 35.77 -10.50 54.09
C ILE A 306 35.75 -9.69 55.38
N TYR A 307 35.42 -8.40 55.29
CA TYR A 307 35.25 -7.52 56.44
C TYR A 307 33.76 -7.24 56.63
N THR A 308 33.24 -7.51 57.83
CA THR A 308 31.85 -7.23 58.20
C THR A 308 31.80 -6.79 59.66
N GLY A 309 30.92 -5.84 59.97
CA GLY A 309 30.60 -5.48 61.35
C GLY A 309 29.60 -6.45 62.01
N GLY A 310 29.10 -7.43 61.26
CA GLY A 310 28.14 -8.44 61.72
C GLY A 310 28.75 -9.85 61.85
N GLN A 311 27.87 -10.85 61.95
CA GLN A 311 28.28 -12.25 62.07
C GLN A 311 28.56 -12.89 60.71
N VAL A 312 29.58 -13.75 60.64
CA VAL A 312 29.77 -14.72 59.56
C VAL A 312 29.27 -16.07 60.06
N LYS A 313 28.24 -16.63 59.42
CA LYS A 313 27.67 -17.95 59.76
C LYS A 313 28.01 -18.96 58.65
N GLY A 314 28.58 -20.09 59.03
CA GLY A 314 28.86 -21.21 58.15
C GLY A 314 28.86 -22.52 58.92
N GLY A 315 28.73 -23.65 58.23
CA GLY A 315 28.73 -24.97 58.88
C GLY A 315 30.01 -25.25 59.67
N THR A 316 31.16 -24.86 59.11
CA THR A 316 32.46 -24.88 59.78
C THR A 316 33.28 -23.66 59.40
N VAL A 317 34.09 -23.14 60.33
CA VAL A 317 35.13 -22.14 60.03
C VAL A 317 36.48 -22.80 60.22
N ARG A 318 37.20 -23.00 59.12
CA ARG A 318 38.58 -23.51 59.12
C ARG A 318 39.51 -22.37 58.74
N ALA A 319 40.49 -22.08 59.60
CA ALA A 319 41.59 -21.18 59.28
C ALA A 319 42.82 -22.00 58.89
N ASP A 320 43.42 -21.72 57.74
CA ASP A 320 44.71 -22.33 57.35
C ASP A 320 45.89 -21.74 58.14
N GLY A 321 45.66 -20.62 58.83
CA GLY A 321 46.59 -20.00 59.77
C GLY A 321 45.96 -19.86 61.16
N ARG A 322 46.14 -18.68 61.77
CA ARG A 322 45.62 -18.37 63.10
C ARG A 322 44.18 -17.87 63.04
N LEU A 323 43.35 -18.32 63.98
CA LEU A 323 42.07 -17.69 64.30
C LEU A 323 42.30 -16.65 65.40
N TYR A 324 41.97 -15.39 65.11
CA TYR A 324 42.04 -14.30 66.09
C TYR A 324 40.65 -13.81 66.44
N THR A 325 40.43 -13.56 67.72
CA THR A 325 39.26 -12.84 68.23
C THR A 325 39.72 -11.50 68.77
N GLY A 326 39.03 -10.41 68.42
CA GLY A 326 39.30 -9.09 69.01
C GLY A 326 38.89 -8.99 70.48
N GLU A 327 38.06 -9.93 70.94
CA GLU A 327 37.56 -10.03 72.31
C GLU A 327 37.69 -11.49 72.80
N TYR A 328 36.61 -12.28 72.83
CA TYR A 328 36.60 -13.66 73.36
C TYR A 328 36.22 -14.71 72.30
N LEU A 329 36.68 -15.95 72.49
CA LEU A 329 36.18 -17.13 71.76
C LEU A 329 35.05 -17.77 72.56
N GLN A 330 33.82 -17.66 72.06
CA GLN A 330 32.64 -18.23 72.70
C GLN A 330 32.29 -19.60 72.11
N LEU A 331 32.32 -20.64 72.96
CA LEU A 331 31.91 -22.00 72.60
C LEU A 331 30.48 -22.23 73.09
N GLU A 332 29.51 -22.28 72.18
CA GLU A 332 28.09 -22.35 72.58
C GLU A 332 27.72 -23.67 73.26
N ARG A 333 28.26 -24.79 72.76
CA ARG A 333 27.98 -26.13 73.27
C ARG A 333 28.77 -26.44 74.55
N THR A 334 28.11 -27.05 75.52
CA THR A 334 28.74 -27.58 76.73
C THR A 334 29.12 -29.05 76.58
N ALA A 335 30.20 -29.45 77.24
CA ALA A 335 30.66 -30.82 77.41
C ALA A 335 30.56 -31.22 78.90
N VAL A 336 30.57 -32.53 79.16
CA VAL A 336 30.53 -33.10 80.51
C VAL A 336 31.88 -33.76 80.76
N ALA A 337 32.59 -33.33 81.80
CA ALA A 337 33.89 -33.92 82.16
C ALA A 337 33.77 -35.44 82.36
N GLY A 338 34.73 -36.20 81.83
CA GLY A 338 34.68 -37.67 81.88
C GLY A 338 33.78 -38.33 80.83
N ALA A 339 32.99 -37.58 80.06
CA ALA A 339 32.22 -38.13 78.94
C ALA A 339 33.10 -38.37 77.71
N SER A 340 32.69 -39.31 76.86
CA SER A 340 33.40 -39.63 75.62
C SER A 340 33.42 -38.44 74.65
N CYS A 341 34.54 -38.24 73.97
CA CYS A 341 34.73 -37.19 72.97
C CYS A 341 35.56 -37.70 71.78
N SER A 342 35.39 -37.08 70.62
CA SER A 342 36.19 -37.34 69.43
C SER A 342 36.09 -36.18 68.45
N PRO A 343 37.16 -35.84 67.71
CA PRO A 343 38.52 -36.38 67.85
C PRO A 343 39.25 -35.81 69.07
N ASN A 344 40.39 -36.40 69.42
CA ASN A 344 41.30 -35.80 70.40
C ASN A 344 41.73 -34.39 69.96
N GLY A 345 41.90 -33.49 70.92
CA GLY A 345 42.32 -32.09 70.69
C GLY A 345 41.17 -31.09 70.55
N LEU A 346 39.91 -31.51 70.65
CA LEU A 346 38.80 -30.58 70.77
C LEU A 346 38.90 -29.75 72.05
N VAL A 347 38.54 -28.47 71.95
CA VAL A 347 38.39 -27.56 73.09
C VAL A 347 36.91 -27.24 73.27
N GLY A 348 36.42 -27.40 74.49
CA GLY A 348 35.02 -27.19 74.89
C GLY A 348 34.92 -26.40 76.19
N ARG A 349 33.70 -26.30 76.72
CA ARG A 349 33.46 -25.81 78.09
C ARG A 349 32.42 -26.66 78.80
N ASP A 350 32.41 -26.67 80.12
CA ASP A 350 31.28 -27.23 80.87
C ASP A 350 30.12 -26.21 81.05
N ASN A 351 29.11 -26.57 81.83
CA ASN A 351 27.96 -25.70 82.12
C ASN A 351 28.29 -24.51 83.04
N THR A 352 29.43 -24.53 83.74
CA THR A 352 29.93 -23.43 84.57
C THR A 352 30.83 -22.48 83.78
N GLY A 353 31.31 -22.92 82.61
CA GLY A 353 32.23 -22.17 81.75
C GLY A 353 33.69 -22.60 81.86
N ALA A 354 34.01 -23.66 82.62
CA ALA A 354 35.37 -24.18 82.71
C ALA A 354 35.81 -24.80 81.38
N ILE A 355 37.05 -24.54 80.96
CA ILE A 355 37.61 -25.07 79.70
C ILE A 355 37.84 -26.58 79.84
N LEU A 356 37.35 -27.36 78.87
CA LEU A 356 37.58 -28.79 78.75
C LEU A 356 38.38 -29.10 77.48
N SER A 357 39.18 -30.17 77.51
CA SER A 357 40.01 -30.60 76.38
C SER A 357 39.85 -32.10 76.16
N CYS A 358 39.42 -32.48 74.97
CA CYS A 358 39.28 -33.88 74.62
C CYS A 358 40.65 -34.56 74.52
N GLN A 359 40.96 -35.47 75.44
CA GLN A 359 42.22 -36.20 75.49
C GLN A 359 41.95 -37.69 75.68
N SER A 360 42.60 -38.54 74.87
CA SER A 360 42.41 -39.99 74.91
C SER A 360 40.93 -40.43 74.85
N GLY A 361 40.11 -39.71 74.08
CA GLY A 361 38.69 -39.98 73.88
C GLY A 361 37.77 -39.52 75.02
N THR A 362 38.26 -38.71 75.96
CA THR A 362 37.48 -38.22 77.12
C THR A 362 37.63 -36.70 77.34
N TRP A 363 36.54 -36.01 77.71
CA TRP A 363 36.49 -34.56 77.99
C TRP A 363 37.13 -34.11 79.29
#